data_AF-A0AAJ0A079-F1
#
_entry.id   AF-A0AAJ0A079-F1
#
_cell.length_a   1.000
_cell.length_b   1.000
_cell.length_c   1.000
_cell.angle_alpha   90.00
_cell.angle_beta   90.00
_cell.angle_gamma   90.00
#
_symmetry.space_group_name_H-M   'P 1'
#
loop_
_entity.id
_entity.type
_entity.pdbx_description
1 polymer ?
#
loop_
_entity_poly.entity_id
_entity_poly.type
_entity_poly.pdbx_seq_one_letter_code
_entity_poly.pdbx_strand_id
1 'polypeptide(L)'
;MDAPKPDLITRRKRDRTNENFEKARENIMWRCDEISRRYQSDVYIALRRRHKHYEYSSTNDPAWPISRADMEKVYPLPMRKTAANFTRRRSVVNGHRQN
;
A
#
# COMPACT_ATOMS: atom_id res chain seq x y z
N MET A 1 51.18 -26.43 -3.39
CA MET A 1 49.91 -27.01 -3.86
C MET A 1 48.83 -26.44 -2.98
N ASP A 2 48.20 -25.35 -3.42
CA ASP A 2 47.14 -24.70 -2.67
C ASP A 2 45.81 -25.40 -2.95
N ALA A 3 45.18 -25.90 -1.88
CA ALA A 3 43.86 -26.50 -1.96
C ALA A 3 42.82 -25.43 -2.34
N PRO A 4 41.85 -25.75 -3.22
CA PRO A 4 40.77 -24.83 -3.54
C PRO A 4 39.88 -24.64 -2.29
N LYS A 5 39.64 -23.38 -1.91
CA LYS A 5 38.73 -23.04 -0.80
C LYS A 5 37.31 -23.49 -1.16
N PRO A 6 36.60 -24.18 -0.25
CA PRO A 6 35.29 -24.71 -0.54
C PRO A 6 34.26 -23.58 -0.67
N ASP A 7 33.61 -23.59 -1.82
CA ASP A 7 32.28 -23.11 -2.13
C ASP A 7 31.84 -21.80 -1.49
N LEU A 8 31.84 -20.77 -2.34
CA LEU A 8 30.82 -19.71 -2.29
C LEU A 8 29.44 -20.37 -2.45
N ILE A 9 28.94 -20.98 -1.37
CA ILE A 9 27.51 -21.21 -1.20
C ILE A 9 26.90 -19.82 -1.22
N THR A 10 26.50 -19.39 -2.40
CA THR A 10 25.65 -18.22 -2.58
C THR A 10 24.43 -18.49 -1.71
N ARG A 11 24.41 -17.91 -0.50
CA ARG A 11 23.26 -17.96 0.41
C ARG A 11 22.08 -17.47 -0.41
N ARG A 12 21.25 -18.39 -0.91
CA ARG A 12 20.02 -18.05 -1.62
C ARG A 12 19.22 -17.19 -0.67
N LYS A 13 19.18 -15.88 -0.95
CA LYS A 13 18.47 -14.90 -0.15
C LYS A 13 17.01 -15.36 -0.10
N ARG A 14 16.50 -15.66 1.10
CA ARG A 14 15.13 -16.15 1.30
C ARG A 14 14.15 -15.22 0.56
N ASP A 15 13.22 -15.78 -0.20
CA ASP A 15 12.12 -15.00 -0.77
C ASP A 15 11.19 -14.58 0.36
N ARG A 16 11.20 -13.29 0.69
CA ARG A 16 10.38 -12.68 1.75
C ARG A 16 9.17 -11.94 1.18
N THR A 17 8.81 -12.15 -0.08
CA THR A 17 7.74 -11.39 -0.74
C THR A 17 6.40 -11.53 -0.02
N ASN A 18 6.09 -12.71 0.52
CA ASN A 18 4.86 -12.92 1.28
C ASN A 18 4.88 -12.20 2.64
N GLU A 19 5.94 -12.38 3.42
CA GLU A 19 6.15 -11.69 4.70
C GLU A 19 6.09 -10.17 4.52
N ASN A 20 6.76 -9.66 3.49
CA ASN A 20 6.78 -8.23 3.17
C ASN A 20 5.39 -7.72 2.79
N PHE A 21 4.61 -8.51 2.03
CA PHE A 21 3.25 -8.14 1.66
C PHE A 21 2.33 -8.11 2.88
N GLU A 22 2.38 -9.12 3.74
CA GLU A 22 1.57 -9.18 4.96
C GLU A 22 1.88 -7.99 5.86
N LYS A 23 3.16 -7.70 6.08
CA LYS A 23 3.58 -6.51 6.84
C LYS A 23 3.10 -5.21 6.20
N ALA A 24 3.20 -5.08 4.87
CA ALA A 24 2.72 -3.89 4.17
C ALA A 24 1.19 -3.72 4.27
N ARG A 25 0.44 -4.83 4.17
CA ARG A 25 -1.02 -4.88 4.33
C ARG A 25 -1.43 -4.42 5.74
N GLU A 26 -0.83 -5.00 6.77
CA GLU A 26 -1.14 -4.63 8.16
C GLU A 26 -0.80 -3.16 8.43
N ASN A 27 0.38 -2.71 7.98
CA ASN A 27 0.80 -1.33 8.20
C ASN A 27 -0.13 -0.31 7.55
N ILE A 28 -0.62 -0.57 6.32
CA ILE A 28 -1.55 0.36 5.66
C ILE A 28 -2.91 0.37 6.36
N MET A 29 -3.43 -0.80 6.78
CA MET A 29 -4.68 -0.90 7.54
C MET A 29 -4.59 -0.14 8.86
N TRP A 30 -3.51 -0.35 9.62
CA TRP A 30 -3.25 0.40 10.85
C TRP A 30 -3.22 1.91 10.61
N ARG A 31 -2.55 2.35 9.54
CA ARG A 31 -2.47 3.79 9.22
C ARG A 31 -3.82 4.38 8.81
N CYS A 32 -4.64 3.63 8.09
CA CYS A 32 -6.01 4.01 7.76
C CYS A 32 -6.87 4.15 9.02
N ASP A 33 -6.71 3.25 9.97
CA ASP A 33 -7.41 3.30 11.26
C ASP A 33 -6.99 4.52 12.12
N GLU A 34 -5.70 4.84 12.15
CA GLU A 34 -5.23 6.08 12.77
C GLU A 34 -5.84 7.33 12.13
N ILE A 35 -5.97 7.37 10.80
CA ILE A 35 -6.61 8.49 10.09
C ILE A 35 -8.07 8.59 10.50
N SER A 36 -8.80 7.47 10.51
CA SER A 36 -10.19 7.45 10.92
C SER A 36 -10.38 7.98 12.33
N ARG A 37 -9.62 7.45 13.30
CA ARG A 37 -9.69 7.89 14.71
C ARG A 37 -9.31 9.35 14.90
N ARG A 38 -8.25 9.82 14.21
CA ARG A 38 -7.71 11.18 14.41
C ARG A 38 -8.56 12.26 13.76
N TYR A 39 -9.16 11.96 12.61
CA TYR A 39 -9.87 12.95 11.79
C TYR A 39 -11.37 12.68 11.68
N GLN A 40 -11.90 11.70 12.45
CA GLN A 40 -13.31 11.33 12.46
C GLN A 40 -13.85 11.06 11.04
N SER A 41 -13.04 10.38 10.25
CA SER A 41 -13.33 10.09 8.85
C SER A 41 -13.65 8.61 8.66
N ASP A 42 -14.64 8.31 7.82
CA ASP A 42 -14.85 6.94 7.36
C ASP A 42 -13.81 6.56 6.30
N VAL A 43 -13.16 5.43 6.51
CA VAL A 43 -12.10 4.91 5.65
C VAL A 43 -12.44 3.48 5.25
N TYR A 44 -12.42 3.23 3.96
CA TYR A 44 -12.50 1.89 3.39
C TYR A 44 -11.30 1.65 2.49
N ILE A 45 -10.63 0.50 2.67
CA ILE A 45 -9.60 0.03 1.75
C ILE A 45 -9.85 -1.42 1.38
N ALA A 46 -9.66 -1.72 0.10
CA ALA A 46 -9.69 -3.07 -0.44
C ALA A 46 -8.36 -3.37 -1.15
N LEU A 47 -7.79 -4.53 -0.85
CA LEU A 47 -6.54 -5.03 -1.41
C LEU A 47 -6.79 -6.39 -2.05
N ARG A 48 -6.22 -6.59 -3.25
CA ARG A 48 -6.30 -7.88 -3.96
C ARG A 48 -4.91 -8.37 -4.34
N ARG A 49 -4.57 -9.61 -3.97
CA ARG A 49 -3.31 -10.26 -4.36
C ARG A 49 -3.53 -11.74 -4.57
N ARG A 50 -3.11 -12.27 -5.74
CA ARG A 50 -3.18 -13.71 -6.08
C ARG A 50 -4.53 -14.33 -5.71
N HIS A 51 -5.62 -13.71 -6.19
CA HIS A 51 -7.01 -14.12 -5.95
C HIS A 51 -7.55 -13.97 -4.52
N LYS A 52 -6.72 -13.58 -3.55
CA LYS A 52 -7.17 -13.23 -2.20
C LYS A 52 -7.56 -11.76 -2.12
N HIS A 53 -8.64 -11.50 -1.41
CA HIS A 53 -9.15 -10.17 -1.09
C HIS A 53 -8.95 -9.91 0.39
N TYR A 54 -8.59 -8.67 0.72
CA TYR A 54 -8.43 -8.19 2.08
C TYR A 54 -9.09 -6.83 2.15
N GLU A 55 -9.87 -6.60 3.20
CA GLU A 55 -10.57 -5.34 3.39
C GLU A 55 -10.44 -4.84 4.81
N TYR A 56 -10.56 -3.53 4.95
CA TYR A 56 -10.72 -2.85 6.21
C TYR A 56 -11.78 -1.77 6.01
N SER A 57 -12.72 -1.70 6.96
CA SER A 57 -13.69 -0.62 7.09
C SER A 57 -13.59 -0.07 8.49
N SER A 58 -13.51 1.25 8.62
CA SER A 58 -13.51 1.92 9.93
C SER A 58 -14.89 1.97 10.59
N THR A 59 -15.94 1.69 9.81
CA THR A 59 -17.34 1.75 10.24
C THR A 59 -18.06 0.45 9.88
N ASN A 60 -19.10 0.14 10.64
CA ASN A 60 -20.02 -0.96 10.39
C ASN A 60 -21.28 -0.49 9.64
N ASP A 61 -21.31 0.75 9.14
CA ASP A 61 -22.40 1.26 8.32
C ASP A 61 -22.52 0.45 7.01
N PRO A 62 -23.64 -0.25 6.76
CA PRO A 62 -23.82 -1.04 5.54
C PRO A 62 -23.93 -0.18 4.27
N ALA A 63 -24.19 1.12 4.38
CA ALA A 63 -24.17 2.05 3.25
C ALA A 63 -22.74 2.49 2.86
N TRP A 64 -21.73 2.10 3.64
CA TRP A 64 -20.33 2.40 3.42
C TRP A 64 -19.54 1.14 2.99
N PRO A 65 -18.65 1.23 1.98
CA PRO A 65 -18.39 2.38 1.12
C PRO A 65 -19.51 2.64 0.11
N ILE A 66 -19.72 3.92 -0.22
CA ILE A 66 -20.64 4.33 -1.28
C ILE A 66 -20.21 3.73 -2.62
N SER A 67 -21.18 3.29 -3.42
CA SER A 67 -20.95 2.74 -4.75
C SER A 67 -20.30 3.78 -5.69
N ARG A 68 -19.53 3.32 -6.69
CA ARG A 68 -18.91 4.26 -7.64
C ARG A 68 -19.94 5.10 -8.39
N ALA A 69 -21.09 4.52 -8.74
CA ALA A 69 -22.17 5.20 -9.44
C ALA A 69 -22.82 6.27 -8.55
N ASP A 70 -22.95 6.01 -7.26
CA ASP A 70 -23.54 6.96 -6.32
C ASP A 70 -22.55 8.07 -5.92
N MET A 71 -21.25 7.78 -5.88
CA MET A 71 -20.22 8.81 -5.70
C MET A 71 -20.27 9.92 -6.76
N GLU A 72 -20.79 9.65 -7.96
CA GLU A 72 -20.91 10.65 -9.04
C GLU A 72 -22.07 11.61 -8.83
N LYS A 73 -22.98 11.29 -7.91
CA LYS A 73 -24.14 12.11 -7.53
C LYS A 73 -23.88 12.95 -6.27
N VAL A 74 -22.75 12.71 -5.58
CA VAL A 74 -22.38 13.43 -4.35
C VAL A 74 -21.83 14.82 -4.69
N TYR A 75 -22.24 15.82 -3.90
CA TYR A 75 -21.69 17.17 -3.96
C TYR A 75 -21.10 17.58 -2.60
N PRO A 76 -19.87 18.14 -2.55
CA PRO A 76 -18.98 18.42 -3.67
C PRO A 76 -18.44 17.13 -4.33
N LEU A 77 -18.04 17.23 -5.60
CA LEU A 77 -17.49 16.09 -6.33
C LEU A 77 -16.26 15.52 -5.61
N PRO A 78 -16.16 14.18 -5.47
CA PRO A 78 -15.07 13.57 -4.74
C PRO A 78 -13.73 13.72 -5.47
N MET A 79 -12.67 14.01 -4.71
CA MET A 79 -11.31 14.01 -5.25
C MET A 79 -10.84 12.58 -5.53
N ARG A 80 -10.64 12.24 -6.82
CA ARG A 80 -10.16 10.91 -7.24
C ARG A 80 -8.65 10.93 -7.49
N LYS A 81 -7.94 9.92 -6.98
CA LYS A 81 -6.52 9.66 -7.28
C LYS A 81 -6.36 8.27 -7.88
N THR A 82 -5.45 8.15 -8.84
CA THR A 82 -5.07 6.89 -9.50
C THR A 82 -3.59 6.61 -9.30
N ALA A 83 -3.12 5.42 -9.69
CA ALA A 83 -1.70 5.06 -9.62
C ALA A 83 -0.79 6.09 -10.33
N ALA A 84 -1.26 6.68 -11.44
CA ALA A 84 -0.52 7.70 -12.18
C ALA A 84 -0.17 8.94 -11.34
N ASN A 85 -1.02 9.31 -10.37
CA ASN A 85 -0.75 10.45 -9.50
C ASN A 85 0.44 10.22 -8.54
N PHE A 86 0.80 8.96 -8.27
CA PHE A 86 1.87 8.61 -7.33
C PHE A 86 3.19 8.26 -8.01
N THR A 87 3.17 7.87 -9.29
CA THR A 87 4.38 7.53 -10.06
C THR A 87 5.34 8.72 -10.20
N ARG A 88 4.83 9.95 -10.29
CA ARG A 88 5.62 11.17 -10.54
C ARG A 88 6.54 11.59 -9.39
N ARG A 89 6.33 11.08 -8.16
CA ARG A 89 7.15 11.49 -7.00
C ARG A 89 8.56 10.91 -6.97
N ARG A 90 8.86 9.85 -7.73
CA ARG A 90 10.18 9.18 -7.67
C ARG A 90 11.28 9.82 -8.53
N SER A 91 10.95 10.72 -9.45
CA SER A 91 11.93 11.30 -10.39
C SER A 91 12.56 12.62 -9.93
N VAL A 92 12.04 13.28 -8.88
CA VAL A 92 12.50 14.64 -8.50
C VAL A 92 13.54 14.63 -7.35
N VAL A 93 13.76 13.51 -6.66
CA VAL A 93 14.63 13.47 -5.46
C VAL A 93 16.12 13.20 -5.78
N ASN A 94 16.50 12.99 -7.04
CA ASN A 94 17.90 12.73 -7.42
C ASN A 94 18.63 13.93 -8.04
N GLY A 95 18.12 15.15 -7.89
CA GLY A 95 18.74 16.33 -8.50
C GLY A 95 18.72 17.56 -7.62
N HIS A 96 19.47 17.56 -6.50
CA HIS A 96 20.21 18.75 -6.01
C HIS A 96 20.97 18.41 -4.73
N ARG A 97 22.24 18.06 -4.89
CA ARG A 97 23.30 18.40 -3.94
C ARG A 97 24.63 18.43 -4.69
N GLN A 98 24.91 19.57 -5.34
CA GLN A 98 26.25 19.99 -5.68
C GLN A 98 26.37 21.49 -5.43
N ASN A 99 27.45 21.81 -4.72
CA ASN A 99 27.95 23.09 -4.19
C ASN A 99 27.12 23.73 -3.07
#